data_AF-A0A967AID7-F1
#
_entry.id   AF-A0A967AID7-F1
#
_cell.length_a   1.000
_cell.length_b   1.000
_cell.length_c   1.000
_cell.angle_alpha   90.00
_cell.angle_beta   90.00
_cell.angle_gamma   90.00
#
_symmetry.space_group_name_H-M   'P 1'
#
loop_
_entity.id
_entity.type
_entity.pdbx_description
1 polymer ?
#
loop_
_entity_poly.entity_id
_entity_poly.type
_entity_poly.pdbx_seq_one_letter_code
_entity_poly.pdbx_strand_id
1 'polypeptide(L)'
;MIIGVISGCALPESLEMSSYDPSHDQRAIAGYYRNQAIAMHEKAKAQTTTAARYEELFGAESDLVSGARLLAHYYEEIALEFERIAEAHASVDRTGRRPTAVP
;
A
#
# COMPACT_ATOMS: atom_id res chain seq x y z
N MET A 1 -51.76 -26.88 -2.87
CA MET A 1 -50.53 -26.89 -2.05
C MET A 1 -49.44 -26.21 -2.88
N ILE A 2 -48.80 -25.21 -2.31
CA ILE A 2 -48.07 -24.12 -2.97
C ILE A 2 -46.62 -24.52 -3.27
N ILE A 3 -46.20 -24.21 -4.51
CA ILE A 3 -44.88 -23.77 -5.00
C ILE A 3 -43.64 -24.24 -4.21
N GLY A 4 -42.82 -25.08 -4.84
CA GLY A 4 -41.41 -25.24 -4.51
C GLY A 4 -40.54 -24.81 -5.69
N VAL A 5 -40.25 -23.50 -5.82
CA VAL A 5 -39.16 -23.02 -6.67
C VAL A 5 -37.87 -23.37 -5.95
N ILE A 6 -37.23 -24.48 -6.34
CA ILE A 6 -35.83 -24.69 -5.96
C ILE A 6 -35.02 -23.86 -6.95
N SER A 7 -34.74 -22.63 -6.54
CA SER A 7 -33.71 -21.78 -7.16
C SER A 7 -32.38 -22.50 -6.97
N GLY A 8 -32.06 -23.38 -7.91
CA GLY A 8 -30.77 -24.04 -8.02
C GLY A 8 -29.76 -23.02 -8.48
N CYS A 9 -28.93 -22.58 -7.54
CA CYS A 9 -27.68 -21.85 -7.66
C CYS A 9 -27.37 -21.30 -9.06
N ALA A 10 -27.43 -19.96 -9.20
CA ALA A 10 -26.55 -19.31 -10.15
C ALA A 10 -25.14 -19.87 -9.92
N LEU A 11 -24.59 -20.53 -10.95
CA LEU A 11 -23.20 -20.99 -10.94
C LEU A 11 -22.34 -19.84 -10.42
N PRO A 12 -21.51 -20.02 -9.38
CA PRO A 12 -20.46 -19.05 -9.15
C PRO A 12 -19.68 -18.98 -10.45
N GLU A 13 -19.54 -17.75 -10.98
CA GLU A 13 -18.63 -17.45 -12.06
C GLU A 13 -17.36 -18.25 -11.80
N SER A 14 -17.08 -19.23 -12.68
CA SER A 14 -15.95 -20.12 -12.48
C SER A 14 -14.72 -19.24 -12.52
N LEU A 15 -14.11 -18.98 -11.36
CA LEU A 15 -12.78 -18.42 -11.29
C LEU A 15 -11.88 -19.37 -12.07
N GLU A 16 -11.53 -18.95 -13.28
CA GLU A 16 -10.73 -19.70 -14.23
C GLU A 16 -9.31 -19.76 -13.66
N MET A 17 -9.07 -20.75 -12.78
CA MET A 17 -7.77 -20.99 -12.13
C MET A 17 -6.66 -21.35 -13.14
N SER A 18 -6.98 -21.51 -14.42
CA SER A 18 -6.06 -21.75 -15.53
C SER A 18 -5.52 -20.47 -16.19
N SER A 19 -6.15 -19.31 -15.93
CA SER A 19 -5.68 -18.04 -16.50
C SER A 19 -4.60 -17.43 -15.60
N TYR A 20 -3.35 -17.77 -15.89
CA TYR A 20 -2.22 -16.96 -15.43
C TYR A 20 -2.22 -15.68 -16.27
N ASP A 21 -2.90 -14.63 -15.78
CA ASP A 21 -2.81 -13.29 -16.33
C ASP A 21 -1.81 -12.46 -15.50
N PRO A 22 -0.57 -12.28 -15.98
CA PRO A 22 0.42 -11.49 -15.29
C PRO A 22 -0.04 -10.05 -15.02
N SER A 23 -0.93 -9.48 -15.84
CA SER A 23 -1.39 -8.10 -15.67
C SER A 23 -2.26 -7.94 -14.42
N HIS A 24 -3.15 -8.92 -14.16
CA HIS A 24 -3.99 -8.96 -12.96
C HIS A 24 -3.15 -9.03 -11.68
N ASP A 25 -2.10 -9.87 -11.67
CA ASP A 25 -1.18 -9.97 -10.53
C ASP A 25 -0.43 -8.65 -10.30
N GLN A 26 0.01 -7.98 -11.36
CA GLN A 26 0.76 -6.72 -11.26
C GLN A 26 -0.11 -5.58 -10.74
N ARG A 27 -1.40 -5.54 -11.12
CA ARG A 27 -2.36 -4.58 -10.58
C ARG A 27 -2.60 -4.80 -9.09
N ALA A 28 -2.76 -6.04 -8.66
CA ALA A 28 -2.94 -6.38 -7.26
C ALA A 28 -1.71 -6.01 -6.42
N ILE A 29 -0.50 -6.34 -6.92
CA ILE A 29 0.77 -5.98 -6.27
C ILE A 29 0.94 -4.46 -6.18
N ALA A 30 0.66 -3.71 -7.26
CA ALA A 30 0.69 -2.25 -7.23
C ALA A 30 -0.28 -1.67 -6.19
N GLY A 31 -1.49 -2.24 -6.09
CA GLY A 31 -2.47 -1.86 -5.07
C GLY A 31 -1.98 -2.09 -3.64
N TYR A 32 -1.35 -3.24 -3.38
CA TYR A 32 -0.74 -3.53 -2.08
C TYR A 32 0.30 -2.47 -1.69
N TYR A 33 1.28 -2.19 -2.56
CA TYR A 33 2.33 -1.22 -2.25
C TYR A 33 1.80 0.21 -2.10
N ARG A 34 0.77 0.62 -2.85
CA ARG A 34 0.10 1.91 -2.61
C ARG A 34 -0.50 2.01 -1.21
N ASN A 35 -1.18 0.96 -0.75
CA ASN A 35 -1.74 0.95 0.60
C ASN A 35 -0.64 1.02 1.67
N GLN A 36 0.49 0.35 1.45
CA GLN A 36 1.65 0.43 2.33
C GLN A 36 2.27 1.84 2.33
N ALA A 37 2.39 2.50 1.19
CA ALA A 37 2.85 3.88 1.09
C ALA A 37 1.96 4.84 1.89
N ILE A 38 0.63 4.74 1.72
CA ILE A 38 -0.34 5.54 2.48
C ILE A 38 -0.15 5.34 3.99
N ALA A 39 -0.04 4.09 4.43
CA ALA A 39 0.16 3.79 5.85
C ALA A 39 1.46 4.41 6.40
N MET A 40 2.52 4.49 5.60
CA MET A 40 3.79 5.10 6.01
C MET A 40 3.73 6.63 6.01
N HIS A 41 3.08 7.26 5.02
CA HIS A 41 2.84 8.70 5.07
C HIS A 41 2.03 9.12 6.31
N GLU A 42 1.01 8.35 6.69
CA GLU A 42 0.25 8.64 7.91
C GLU A 42 1.11 8.49 9.18
N LYS A 43 2.02 7.51 9.22
CA LYS A 43 3.01 7.42 10.31
C LYS A 43 3.98 8.59 10.32
N ALA A 44 4.47 9.03 9.16
CA ALA A 44 5.35 10.19 9.04
C ALA A 44 4.67 11.45 9.58
N LYS A 45 3.44 11.73 9.14
CA LYS A 45 2.62 12.85 9.63
C LYS A 45 2.39 12.79 11.14
N ALA A 46 2.10 11.59 11.66
CA ALA A 46 1.92 11.40 13.10
C ALA A 46 3.20 11.73 13.89
N GLN A 47 4.38 11.32 13.39
CA GLN A 47 5.66 11.64 14.03
C GLN A 47 6.05 13.11 13.92
N THR A 48 5.76 13.77 12.79
CA THR A 48 5.90 15.23 12.65
C THR A 48 5.04 15.96 13.67
N THR A 49 3.79 15.51 13.87
CA THR A 49 2.89 16.08 14.89
C THR A 49 3.44 15.86 16.30
N THR A 50 3.98 14.67 16.58
CA THR A 50 4.61 14.34 17.86
C THR A 50 5.84 15.21 18.13
N ALA A 51 6.71 15.42 17.13
CA ALA A 51 7.90 16.26 17.24
C ALA A 51 7.54 17.69 17.65
N ALA A 52 6.51 18.28 17.01
CA ALA A 52 6.03 19.61 17.37
C ALA A 52 5.54 19.70 18.82
N ARG A 53 4.79 18.69 19.29
CA ARG A 53 4.33 18.62 20.69
C ARG A 53 5.49 18.47 21.67
N TYR A 54 6.48 17.67 21.34
CA TYR A 54 7.67 17.51 22.19
C TYR A 54 8.51 18.77 22.24
N GLU A 55 8.61 19.51 21.15
CA GLU A 55 9.32 20.78 21.09
C GLU A 55 8.67 21.83 22.02
N GLU A 56 7.34 21.91 22.04
CA GLU A 56 6.59 22.79 22.95
C GLU A 56 6.81 22.44 24.43
N LEU A 57 6.93 21.13 24.76
CA LEU A 57 7.01 20.65 26.15
C LEU A 57 8.44 20.58 26.70
N PHE A 58 9.41 20.25 25.86
CA PHE A 58 10.76 19.87 26.28
C PHE A 58 11.85 20.70 25.59
N GLY A 59 11.49 21.58 24.66
CA GLY A 59 12.42 22.36 23.85
C GLY A 59 12.95 21.61 22.63
N ALA A 60 13.41 22.36 21.63
CA ALA A 60 13.82 21.86 20.33
C ALA A 60 15.04 20.90 20.36
N GLU A 61 15.91 21.05 21.36
CA GLU A 61 17.15 20.27 21.50
C GLU A 61 16.96 18.96 22.27
N SER A 62 15.73 18.63 22.67
CA SER A 62 15.43 17.38 23.38
C SER A 62 15.61 16.16 22.46
N ASP A 63 16.19 15.09 23.00
CA ASP A 63 16.30 13.79 22.30
C ASP A 63 14.95 13.24 21.83
N LEU A 64 13.86 13.63 22.50
CA LEU A 64 12.50 13.26 22.08
C LEU A 64 12.12 13.93 20.75
N VAL A 65 12.51 15.20 20.57
CA VAL A 65 12.25 15.95 19.32
C VAL A 65 13.09 15.39 18.19
N SER A 66 14.39 15.17 18.42
CA SER A 66 15.28 14.60 17.40
C SER A 66 14.85 13.20 16.98
N GLY A 67 14.47 12.35 17.95
CA GLY A 67 13.95 11.01 17.70
C GLY A 67 12.65 11.00 16.89
N ALA A 68 11.67 11.86 17.23
CA ALA A 68 10.42 11.97 16.49
C ALA A 68 10.63 12.48 15.04
N ARG A 69 11.52 13.47 14.85
CA ARG A 69 11.89 13.96 13.50
C ARG A 69 12.56 12.87 12.67
N LEU A 70 13.49 12.11 13.25
CA LEU A 70 14.13 10.96 12.60
C LEU A 70 13.13 9.91 12.15
N LEU A 71 12.16 9.56 13.01
CA LEU A 71 11.10 8.62 12.65
C LEU A 71 10.19 9.16 11.55
N ALA A 72 9.87 10.46 11.57
CA ALA A 72 9.08 11.08 10.51
C ALA A 72 9.79 10.96 9.15
N HIS A 73 11.08 11.31 9.10
CA HIS A 73 11.90 11.17 7.89
C HIS A 73 11.99 9.72 7.42
N TYR A 74 12.25 8.78 8.34
CA TYR A 74 12.33 7.37 8.01
C TYR A 74 11.04 6.84 7.38
N TYR A 75 9.88 7.15 7.96
CA TYR A 75 8.61 6.70 7.40
C TYR A 75 8.29 7.33 6.05
N GLU A 76 8.67 8.59 5.85
CA GLU A 76 8.48 9.27 4.56
C GLU A 76 9.34 8.63 3.46
N GLU A 77 10.60 8.31 3.74
CA GLU A 77 11.49 7.63 2.78
C GLU A 77 10.95 6.25 2.40
N ILE A 78 10.46 5.47 3.37
CA ILE A 78 9.83 4.17 3.10
C ILE A 78 8.53 4.32 2.31
N ALA A 79 7.74 5.37 2.56
CA ALA A 79 6.52 5.64 1.80
C ALA A 79 6.85 5.89 0.31
N LEU A 80 7.81 6.77 0.03
CA LEU A 80 8.27 7.08 -1.33
C LEU A 80 8.82 5.84 -2.05
N GLU A 81 9.52 4.96 -1.35
CA GLU A 81 10.00 3.70 -1.93
C GLU A 81 8.83 2.76 -2.29
N PHE A 82 7.82 2.65 -1.44
CA PHE A 82 6.62 1.90 -1.78
C PHE A 82 5.86 2.51 -2.96
N GLU A 83 5.79 3.83 -3.08
CA GLU A 83 5.22 4.48 -4.27
C GLU A 83 6.00 4.14 -5.54
N ARG A 84 7.33 4.18 -5.47
CA ARG A 84 8.21 3.82 -6.59
C ARG A 84 7.98 2.36 -7.04
N ILE A 85 7.89 1.43 -6.09
CA ILE A 85 7.63 0.01 -6.36
C ILE A 85 6.22 -0.16 -6.96
N ALA A 86 5.20 0.50 -6.39
CA ALA A 86 3.84 0.45 -6.91
C ALA A 86 3.75 0.94 -8.36
N GLU A 87 4.46 2.02 -8.69
CA GLU A 87 4.49 2.55 -10.05
C GLU A 87 5.21 1.62 -11.02
N ALA A 88 6.28 0.96 -10.59
CA ALA A 88 6.93 -0.07 -11.39
C ALA A 88 5.96 -1.20 -11.77
N HIS A 89 5.18 -1.72 -10.81
CA HIS A 89 4.17 -2.75 -11.09
C HIS A 89 2.99 -2.23 -11.94
N ALA A 90 2.52 -1.01 -11.69
CA ALA A 90 1.47 -0.39 -12.49
C ALA A 90 1.91 -0.17 -13.95
N SER A 91 3.19 0.13 -14.19
CA SER A 91 3.75 0.28 -15.54
C SER A 91 3.74 -1.03 -16.33
N VAL A 92 3.90 -2.17 -15.65
CA VAL A 92 3.86 -3.52 -16.26
C VAL A 92 2.45 -3.86 -16.69
N ASP A 93 1.45 -3.63 -15.84
CA ASP A 93 0.03 -3.81 -16.16
C ASP A 93 -0.34 -2.98 -17.40
N ARG A 94 0.12 -1.72 -17.49
CA ARG A 94 -0.16 -0.85 -18.64
C ARG A 94 0.55 -1.25 -19.94
N THR A 95 1.77 -1.78 -19.87
CA THR A 95 2.62 -2.02 -21.05
C THR A 95 2.65 -3.47 -21.51
N GLY A 96 2.15 -4.42 -20.70
CA GLY A 96 2.22 -5.86 -20.96
C GLY A 96 3.65 -6.44 -20.98
N ARG A 97 4.68 -5.61 -20.72
CA ARG A 97 6.09 -6.01 -20.70
C ARG A 97 6.46 -6.36 -19.26
N ARG A 98 6.86 -7.62 -19.03
CA ARG A 98 7.36 -8.09 -17.72
C ARG A 98 8.46 -7.15 -17.22
N PRO A 99 8.45 -6.73 -15.95
CA PRO A 99 9.49 -5.89 -15.41
C PRO A 99 10.79 -6.71 -15.41
N THR A 100 11.88 -6.10 -15.87
CA THR A 100 13.22 -6.58 -15.50
C THR A 100 13.26 -6.58 -13.98
N ALA A 101 13.58 -7.73 -13.38
CA ALA A 101 13.53 -7.97 -11.94
C ALA A 101 13.96 -6.71 -11.16
N VAL A 102 13.07 -6.25 -10.27
CA VAL A 102 13.41 -5.22 -9.30
C VAL A 102 14.42 -5.88 -8.35
N PRO A 103 15.66 -5.36 -8.22
CA PRO A 103 16.66 -5.90 -7.31
C PRO A 103 16.22 -5.79 -5.85
#